data_AF-A0A6P0XX51-F1
#
_entry.id   AF-A0A6P0XX51-F1
#
_cell.length_a   1.000
_cell.length_b   1.000
_cell.length_c   1.000
_cell.angle_alpha   90.00
_cell.angle_beta   90.00
_cell.angle_gamma   90.00
#
_symmetry.space_group_name_H-M   'P 1'
#
loop_
_entity.id
_entity.type
_entity.pdbx_description
1 polymer ?
#
loop_
_entity_poly.entity_id
_entity_poly.type
_entity_poly.pdbx_seq_one_letter_code
_entity_poly.pdbx_strand_id
1 'polypeptide(L)'
;NSQRRPLTLNEAKALVIITGHLAKRLTVPIRKLLFDYQQLNQKQLPIENHLQLSFYLQQFRAHFRSRMNPRRSGVMAYNSEEKLNQLGLELLGKLLFCTGTTGMQRFWISLFDGEVS
;
A
#
# COMPACT_ATOMS: atom_id res chain seq x y z
N ASN A 1 -24.63 -2.47 -12.25
CA ASN A 1 -24.68 -1.30 -11.37
C ASN A 1 -23.78 -1.49 -10.16
N SER A 2 -22.53 -1.05 -10.24
CA SER A 2 -21.60 -1.12 -9.10
C SER A 2 -20.90 0.23 -8.93
N GLN A 3 -21.69 1.31 -8.85
CA GLN A 3 -21.14 2.57 -8.38
C GLN A 3 -20.94 2.44 -6.87
N ARG A 4 -19.67 2.33 -6.47
CA ARG A 4 -19.30 2.43 -5.06
C ARG A 4 -19.75 3.80 -4.56
N ARG A 5 -20.49 3.83 -3.45
CA ARG A 5 -20.81 5.08 -2.77
C ARG A 5 -19.49 5.81 -2.43
N PRO A 6 -19.37 7.11 -2.72
CA PRO A 6 -18.22 7.89 -2.29
C PRO A 6 -18.15 7.95 -0.76
N LEU A 7 -16.94 7.90 -0.22
CA LEU A 7 -16.72 8.08 1.22
C LEU A 7 -17.04 9.52 1.60
N THR A 8 -17.75 9.70 2.70
CA THR A 8 -17.85 11.01 3.37
C THR A 8 -16.50 11.38 3.97
N LEU A 9 -16.29 12.68 4.21
CA LEU A 9 -15.06 13.18 4.85
C LEU A 9 -14.80 12.49 6.20
N ASN A 10 -15.84 12.25 6.99
CA ASN A 10 -15.73 11.61 8.30
C ASN A 10 -15.35 10.13 8.18
N GLU A 11 -15.96 9.41 7.23
CA GLU A 11 -15.60 8.01 6.97
C GLU A 11 -14.14 7.90 6.48
N ALA A 12 -13.70 8.82 5.61
CA ALA A 12 -12.31 8.87 5.15
C ALA A 12 -11.33 9.13 6.31
N LYS A 13 -11.62 10.10 7.20
CA LYS A 13 -10.81 10.38 8.39
C LYS A 13 -10.76 9.17 9.33
N ALA A 14 -11.89 8.52 9.56
CA ALA A 14 -11.96 7.32 10.40
C ALA A 14 -11.09 6.18 9.83
N LEU A 15 -11.16 5.94 8.52
CA LEU A 15 -10.30 4.96 7.85
C LEU A 15 -8.81 5.29 8.01
N VAL A 16 -8.42 6.56 7.87
CA VAL A 16 -7.04 7.01 8.08
C VAL A 16 -6.56 6.73 9.51
N ILE A 17 -7.40 6.98 10.50
CA ILE A 17 -7.09 6.69 11.92
C ILE A 17 -6.91 5.18 12.13
N ILE A 18 -7.83 4.36 11.61
CA ILE A 18 -7.78 2.89 11.71
C ILE A 18 -6.52 2.36 11.03
N THR A 19 -6.23 2.80 9.81
CA THR A 19 -5.03 2.41 9.07
C THR A 19 -3.76 2.79 9.82
N GLY A 20 -3.68 4.01 10.38
CA GLY A 20 -2.54 4.45 11.17
C GLY A 20 -2.35 3.61 12.44
N HIS A 21 -3.43 3.26 13.12
CA HIS A 21 -3.37 2.39 14.32
C HIS A 21 -2.89 0.98 13.99
N LEU A 22 -3.39 0.39 12.90
CA LEU A 22 -2.94 -0.91 12.41
C LEU A 22 -1.48 -0.88 11.97
N ALA A 23 -1.07 0.16 11.23
CA ALA A 23 0.31 0.33 10.79
C ALA A 23 1.28 0.39 11.98
N LYS A 24 0.93 1.09 13.06
CA LYS A 24 1.74 1.15 14.29
C LYS A 24 1.98 -0.25 14.88
N ARG A 25 0.94 -1.09 14.94
CA ARG A 25 1.05 -2.48 15.42
C ARG A 25 1.90 -3.35 14.50
N LEU A 26 1.92 -3.05 13.22
CA LEU A 26 2.67 -3.77 12.18
C LEU A 26 4.01 -3.12 11.83
N THR A 27 4.50 -2.14 12.61
CA THR A 27 5.72 -1.39 12.27
C THR A 27 6.92 -2.29 12.03
N VAL A 28 7.14 -3.26 12.93
CA VAL A 28 8.27 -4.21 12.83
C VAL A 28 8.20 -5.06 11.55
N PRO A 29 7.10 -5.79 11.26
CA PRO A 29 7.02 -6.57 10.03
C PRO A 29 7.06 -5.70 8.76
N ILE A 30 6.48 -4.49 8.78
CA ILE A 30 6.57 -3.56 7.64
C ILE A 30 8.03 -3.16 7.37
N ARG A 31 8.78 -2.76 8.41
CA ARG A 31 10.22 -2.42 8.26
C ARG A 31 11.03 -3.60 7.75
N LYS A 32 10.75 -4.80 8.26
CA LYS A 32 11.45 -6.03 7.85
C LYS A 32 11.24 -6.30 6.36
N LEU A 33 10.01 -6.29 5.88
CA LEU A 33 9.69 -6.50 4.46
C LEU A 33 10.36 -5.45 3.54
N LEU A 34 10.36 -4.18 3.94
CA LEU A 34 11.01 -3.11 3.18
C LEU A 34 12.54 -3.28 3.15
N PHE A 35 13.14 -3.64 4.28
CA PHE A 35 14.57 -3.92 4.36
C PHE A 35 14.97 -5.13 3.51
N ASP A 36 14.19 -6.21 3.56
CA ASP A 36 14.45 -7.41 2.77
C ASP A 36 14.36 -7.11 1.26
N TYR A 37 13.38 -6.29 0.84
CA TYR A 37 13.30 -5.81 -0.53
C TYR A 37 14.53 -4.98 -0.93
N GLN A 38 15.00 -4.06 -0.08
CA GLN A 38 16.22 -3.30 -0.33
C GLN A 38 17.45 -4.20 -0.49
N GLN A 39 17.58 -5.23 0.34
CA GLN A 39 18.68 -6.19 0.28
C GLN A 39 18.67 -7.02 -1.01
N LEU A 40 17.49 -7.45 -1.49
CA LEU A 40 17.36 -8.16 -2.75
C LEU A 40 17.75 -7.26 -3.93
N ASN A 41 17.28 -6.01 -3.94
CA ASN A 41 17.63 -5.05 -4.99
C ASN A 41 19.14 -4.78 -5.04
N GLN A 42 19.79 -4.60 -3.88
CA GLN A 42 21.24 -4.40 -3.82
C GLN A 42 22.02 -5.58 -4.39
N LYS A 43 21.51 -6.80 -4.20
CA LYS A 43 22.11 -8.04 -4.70
C LYS A 43 21.61 -8.45 -6.10
N GLN A 44 20.72 -7.66 -6.70
CA GLN A 44 20.04 -7.96 -7.97
C GLN A 44 19.37 -9.35 -7.97
N LEU A 45 18.82 -9.75 -6.82
CA LEU A 45 18.14 -11.03 -6.67
C LEU A 45 16.64 -10.89 -6.97
N PRO A 46 16.02 -11.89 -7.62
CA PRO A 46 14.58 -11.96 -7.77
C PRO A 46 13.83 -11.94 -6.43
N ILE A 47 12.61 -11.37 -6.43
CA ILE A 47 11.73 -11.28 -5.24
C ILE A 47 11.39 -12.67 -4.70
N GLU A 48 11.29 -13.65 -5.60
CA GLU A 48 10.95 -15.03 -5.35
C GLU A 48 11.96 -15.71 -4.40
N ASN A 49 13.19 -15.20 -4.32
CA ASN A 49 14.23 -15.70 -3.42
C ASN A 49 13.95 -15.38 -1.95
N HIS A 50 12.95 -14.53 -1.65
CA HIS A 50 12.57 -14.19 -0.28
C HIS A 50 11.11 -14.57 0.00
N LEU A 51 10.93 -15.73 0.63
CA LEU A 51 9.63 -16.37 0.87
C LEU A 51 8.58 -15.43 1.48
N GLN A 52 8.93 -14.71 2.55
CA GLN A 52 7.98 -13.85 3.26
C GLN A 52 7.53 -12.65 2.40
N LEU A 53 8.44 -12.12 1.59
CA LEU A 53 8.14 -10.96 0.73
C LEU A 53 7.29 -11.40 -0.47
N SER A 54 7.67 -12.52 -1.11
CA SER A 54 6.90 -13.12 -2.18
C SER A 54 5.47 -13.46 -1.74
N PHE A 55 5.32 -14.06 -0.55
CA PHE A 55 4.00 -14.36 0.02
C PHE A 55 3.17 -13.10 0.27
N TYR A 56 3.75 -12.06 0.84
CA TYR A 56 3.07 -10.77 1.03
C TYR A 56 2.55 -10.21 -0.31
N LEU A 57 3.41 -10.18 -1.34
CA LEU A 57 3.06 -9.62 -2.64
C LEU A 57 2.04 -10.47 -3.40
N GLN A 58 2.07 -11.79 -3.24
CA GLN A 58 1.03 -12.68 -3.75
C GLN A 58 -0.34 -12.38 -3.11
N GLN A 59 -0.39 -12.26 -1.78
CA GLN A 59 -1.62 -11.92 -1.07
C GLN A 59 -2.13 -10.52 -1.46
N PHE A 60 -1.23 -9.56 -1.59
CA PHE A 60 -1.58 -8.21 -2.07
C PHE A 60 -2.23 -8.25 -3.45
N ARG A 61 -1.62 -8.95 -4.43
CA ARG A 61 -2.16 -9.11 -5.78
C ARG A 61 -3.55 -9.77 -5.77
N ALA A 62 -3.71 -10.83 -4.99
CA ALA A 62 -5.00 -11.53 -4.85
C ALA A 62 -6.09 -10.62 -4.29
N HIS A 63 -5.79 -9.89 -3.20
CA HIS A 63 -6.73 -8.94 -2.60
C HIS A 63 -7.06 -7.78 -3.54
N PHE A 64 -6.07 -7.22 -4.23
CA PHE A 64 -6.27 -6.13 -5.17
C PHE A 64 -7.18 -6.55 -6.32
N ARG A 65 -6.88 -7.68 -6.98
CA ARG A 65 -7.68 -8.20 -8.10
C ARG A 65 -9.12 -8.53 -7.69
N SER A 66 -9.32 -9.06 -6.48
CA SER A 66 -10.66 -9.37 -5.93
C SER A 66 -11.46 -8.10 -5.60
N ARG A 67 -10.79 -7.03 -5.16
CA ARG A 67 -11.45 -5.82 -4.64
C ARG A 67 -11.44 -4.65 -5.60
N MET A 68 -10.69 -4.64 -6.69
CA MET A 68 -10.61 -3.49 -7.61
C MET A 68 -11.36 -3.77 -8.90
N ASN A 69 -12.05 -2.75 -9.44
CA ASN A 69 -12.69 -2.88 -10.75
C ASN A 69 -11.63 -2.61 -11.83
N PRO A 70 -11.21 -3.62 -12.61
CA PRO A 70 -10.17 -3.46 -13.62
C PRO A 70 -10.58 -2.50 -14.75
N ARG A 71 -11.88 -2.22 -14.93
CA ARG A 71 -12.40 -1.29 -15.94
C ARG A 71 -12.31 0.18 -15.52
N ARG A 72 -11.86 0.48 -14.29
CA ARG A 72 -11.66 1.85 -13.83
C ARG A 72 -10.29 2.34 -14.30
N SER A 73 -10.22 3.50 -14.96
CA SER A 73 -9.00 4.04 -15.59
C SER A 73 -7.76 4.00 -14.68
N GLY A 74 -7.88 4.40 -13.41
CA GLY A 74 -6.78 4.35 -12.44
C GLY A 74 -6.34 2.94 -12.03
N VAL A 75 -7.18 1.92 -12.23
CA VAL A 75 -6.86 0.51 -11.96
C VAL A 75 -6.22 -0.15 -13.18
N MET A 76 -6.60 0.26 -14.39
CA MET A 76 -6.05 -0.26 -15.65
C MET A 76 -4.52 -0.12 -15.74
N ALA A 77 -3.95 0.89 -15.08
CA ALA A 77 -2.50 1.09 -15.02
C ALA A 77 -1.75 -0.12 -14.42
N TYR A 78 -2.39 -0.86 -13.50
CA TYR A 78 -1.82 -2.00 -12.78
C TYR A 78 -2.17 -3.34 -13.45
N ASN A 79 -1.77 -3.49 -14.71
CA ASN A 79 -2.10 -4.63 -15.56
C ASN A 79 -1.08 -5.79 -15.52
N SER A 80 0.07 -5.62 -14.84
CA SER A 80 1.08 -6.67 -14.69
C SER A 80 1.35 -7.00 -13.22
N GLU A 81 2.00 -8.13 -12.97
CA GLU A 81 2.34 -8.56 -11.61
C GLU A 81 3.41 -7.65 -11.01
N GLU A 82 4.37 -7.20 -11.80
CA GLU A 82 5.46 -6.30 -11.42
C GLU A 82 4.92 -4.96 -10.97
N LYS A 83 3.96 -4.38 -11.71
CA LYS A 83 3.32 -3.11 -11.32
C LYS A 83 2.51 -3.24 -10.04
N LEU A 84 1.83 -4.36 -9.83
CA LEU A 84 1.13 -4.62 -8.58
C LEU A 84 2.11 -4.85 -7.43
N ASN A 85 3.24 -5.50 -7.68
CA ASN A 85 4.28 -5.67 -6.68
C ASN A 85 4.87 -4.31 -6.25
N GLN A 86 5.18 -3.47 -7.24
CA GLN A 86 5.66 -2.10 -7.01
C GLN A 86 4.64 -1.28 -6.20
N LEU A 87 3.36 -1.32 -6.58
CA LEU A 87 2.30 -0.66 -5.82
C LEU A 87 2.23 -1.17 -4.37
N GLY A 88 2.31 -2.48 -4.16
CA GLY A 88 2.30 -3.07 -2.81
C GLY A 88 3.45 -2.58 -1.94
N LEU A 89 4.66 -2.49 -2.51
CA LEU A 89 5.85 -1.97 -1.84
C LEU A 89 5.75 -0.47 -1.54
N GLU A 90 5.25 0.33 -2.48
CA GLU A 90 5.02 1.76 -2.28
C GLU A 90 4.01 2.01 -1.15
N LEU A 91 2.93 1.23 -1.11
CA LEU A 91 1.94 1.30 -0.04
C LEU A 91 2.52 0.87 1.32
N LEU A 92 3.38 -0.16 1.36
CA LEU A 92 4.13 -0.51 2.58
C LEU A 92 5.00 0.65 3.06
N GLY A 93 5.70 1.32 2.15
CA GLY A 93 6.48 2.52 2.45
C GLY A 93 5.63 3.62 3.05
N LYS A 94 4.49 3.94 2.42
CA LYS A 94 3.52 4.92 2.95
C LYS A 94 3.04 4.53 4.34
N LEU A 95 2.67 3.27 4.56
CA LEU A 95 2.25 2.77 5.88
C LEU A 95 3.33 2.93 6.94
N LEU A 96 4.61 2.71 6.59
CA LEU A 96 5.72 2.94 7.51
C LEU A 96 5.80 4.40 7.95
N PHE A 97 5.65 5.35 7.02
CA PHE A 97 5.62 6.78 7.36
C PHE A 97 4.46 7.16 8.27
N CYS A 98 3.32 6.46 8.17
CA CYS A 98 2.16 6.67 9.04
C CYS A 98 2.42 6.31 10.51
N THR A 99 3.48 5.53 10.81
CA THR A 99 3.76 5.05 12.17
C THR A 99 4.40 6.10 13.08
N GLY A 100 4.95 7.19 12.52
CA GLY A 100 5.57 8.29 13.28
C GLY A 100 4.57 9.15 14.06
N THR A 101 5.08 10.02 14.94
CA THR A 101 4.26 10.94 15.79
C THR A 101 3.35 11.85 14.96
N THR A 102 3.85 12.39 13.84
CA THR A 102 3.06 13.18 12.86
C THR A 102 2.59 12.34 11.66
N GLY A 103 2.78 11.02 11.70
CA GLY A 103 2.55 10.14 10.55
C GLY A 103 1.11 10.13 10.06
N MET A 104 0.14 10.27 10.97
CA MET A 104 -1.28 10.32 10.63
C MET A 104 -1.67 11.60 9.87
N GLN A 105 -1.14 12.76 10.28
CA GLN A 105 -1.38 14.03 9.57
C GLN A 105 -0.71 14.02 8.19
N ARG A 106 0.53 13.50 8.10
CA ARG A 106 1.23 13.38 6.81
C ARG A 106 0.55 12.39 5.87
N PHE A 107 -0.03 11.32 6.38
CA PHE A 107 -0.81 10.38 5.57
C PHE A 107 -2.09 11.01 5.05
N TRP A 108 -2.81 11.75 5.90
CA TRP A 108 -3.97 12.52 5.47
C TRP A 108 -3.59 13.49 4.35
N ILE A 109 -2.54 14.29 4.55
CA ILE A 109 -2.04 15.23 3.52
C ILE A 109 -1.65 14.47 2.24
N SER A 110 -0.86 13.39 2.32
CA SER A 110 -0.44 12.59 1.16
C SER A 110 -1.59 11.91 0.40
N LEU A 111 -2.77 11.76 0.99
CA LEU A 111 -3.95 11.25 0.27
C LEU A 111 -4.59 12.32 -0.63
N PHE A 112 -4.34 13.60 -0.35
CA PHE A 112 -4.88 14.75 -1.09
C PHE A 112 -3.80 15.59 -1.80
N ASP A 113 -2.53 15.46 -1.42
CA ASP A 113 -1.40 16.13 -2.06
C ASP A 113 -1.12 15.46 -3.40
N GLY A 114 -1.52 16.19 -4.45
CA GLY A 114 -1.63 15.76 -5.84
C GLY A 114 -2.90 16.29 -6.52
N GLU A 115 -3.94 16.69 -5.76
CA GLU A 115 -5.19 17.27 -6.30
C GLU A 115 -5.51 18.68 -5.77
N VAL A 116 -4.68 19.24 -4.87
CA VAL A 116 -4.75 20.66 -4.49
C VAL A 116 -3.55 21.37 -5.08
N SER A 117 -3.72 21.88 -6.30
CA SER A 117 -2.90 22.94 -6.90
C SER A 117 -3.84 24.03 -7.38
#